data_AF-A0A356UGQ5-F1
#
_entry.id   AF-A0A356UGQ5-F1
#
_cell.length_a   1.000
_cell.length_b   1.000
_cell.length_c   1.000
_cell.angle_alpha   90.00
_cell.angle_beta   90.00
_cell.angle_gamma   90.00
#
_symmetry.space_group_name_H-M   'P 1'
#
loop_
_entity.id
_entity.type
_entity.pdbx_description
1 polymer ?
#
loop_
_entity_poly.entity_id
_entity_poly.type
_entity_poly.pdbx_seq_one_letter_code
_entity_poly.pdbx_strand_id
1 'polypeptide(L)'
;MLSKIPINLNKIKKGDLDKEILRVGIIAELDAINLYEQMAAMTENENIKKVLLDIAKEEKTHVGEFQTLLLKEDKEQEKELEEGKEEVEELLK
;
A
#
# COMPACT_ATOMS: atom_id res chain seq x y z
N MET A 1 11.31 5.28 2.39
CA MET A 1 11.24 6.28 1.30
C MET A 1 11.75 5.73 -0.01
N LEU A 2 10.79 5.35 -0.86
CA LEU A 2 10.99 5.08 -2.27
C LEU A 2 11.60 6.31 -2.96
N SER A 3 12.93 6.40 -2.99
CA SER A 3 13.62 7.45 -3.76
C SER A 3 13.52 7.24 -5.27
N LYS A 4 13.20 6.00 -5.70
CA LYS A 4 12.98 5.59 -7.09
C LYS A 4 11.97 4.46 -7.13
N ILE A 5 11.13 4.44 -8.16
CA ILE A 5 10.26 3.30 -8.46
C ILE A 5 11.16 2.11 -8.82
N PRO A 6 11.04 0.96 -8.13
CA PRO A 6 11.95 -0.18 -8.31
C PRO A 6 11.65 -1.00 -9.58
N ILE A 7 10.94 -0.40 -10.54
CA ILE A 7 10.39 -1.08 -11.70
C ILE A 7 10.76 -0.32 -12.98
N ASN A 8 11.30 -1.03 -13.96
CA ASN A 8 11.54 -0.47 -15.28
C ASN A 8 10.32 -0.70 -16.18
N LEU A 9 9.38 0.25 -16.16
CA LEU A 9 8.13 0.18 -16.91
C LEU A 9 8.32 -0.05 -18.42
N ASN A 10 9.46 0.38 -18.99
CA ASN A 10 9.77 0.18 -20.42
C ASN A 10 10.04 -1.29 -20.79
N LYS A 11 10.21 -2.18 -19.80
CA LYS A 11 10.45 -3.61 -20.01
C LYS A 11 9.20 -4.47 -19.72
N ILE A 12 8.07 -3.85 -19.39
CA ILE A 12 6.85 -4.55 -19.00
C ILE A 12 5.95 -4.72 -20.23
N LYS A 13 5.31 -5.89 -20.33
CA LYS A 13 4.29 -6.12 -21.35
C LYS A 13 3.15 -5.13 -21.13
N LYS A 14 2.60 -4.56 -22.20
CA LYS A 14 1.50 -3.58 -22.09
C LYS A 14 0.32 -4.08 -21.25
N GLY A 15 0.01 -5.39 -21.28
CA GLY A 15 -1.09 -5.97 -20.50
C GLY A 15 -0.83 -6.06 -18.99
N ASP A 16 0.42 -5.97 -18.55
CA ASP A 16 0.79 -6.04 -17.12
C ASP A 16 1.12 -4.65 -16.55
N LEU A 17 1.26 -3.64 -17.40
CA LEU A 17 1.70 -2.30 -17.01
C LEU A 17 0.77 -1.68 -15.96
N ASP A 18 -0.54 -1.78 -16.15
CA ASP A 18 -1.51 -1.16 -15.24
C ASP A 18 -1.49 -1.84 -13.86
N LYS A 19 -1.35 -3.17 -13.81
CA LYS A 19 -1.17 -3.91 -12.55
C LYS A 19 0.06 -3.43 -11.80
N GLU A 20 1.17 -3.23 -12.49
CA GLU A 20 2.43 -2.77 -11.90
C GLU A 20 2.35 -1.33 -11.41
N ILE A 21 1.66 -0.45 -12.14
CA ILE A 21 1.38 0.93 -11.69
C ILE A 21 0.59 0.90 -10.37
N LEU A 22 -0.46 0.08 -10.30
CA LEU A 22 -1.30 -0.04 -9.11
C LEU A 22 -0.54 -0.64 -7.91
N ARG A 23 0.27 -1.67 -8.13
CA ARG A 23 1.14 -2.25 -7.09
C ARG A 23 2.15 -1.23 -6.57
N VAL A 24 2.79 -0.45 -7.46
CA VAL A 24 3.69 0.64 -7.05
C VAL A 24 2.95 1.70 -6.24
N GLY A 25 1.72 2.03 -6.62
CA GLY A 25 0.85 2.92 -5.84
C GLY A 25 0.67 2.41 -4.40
N ILE A 26 0.26 1.15 -4.23
CA ILE A 26 0.11 0.53 -2.90
C ILE A 26 1.41 0.59 -2.09
N ILE A 27 2.56 0.27 -2.71
CA ILE A 27 3.86 0.32 -2.02
C ILE A 27 4.17 1.76 -1.56
N ALA A 28 3.90 2.76 -2.39
CA ALA A 28 4.15 4.15 -2.05
C ALA A 28 3.29 4.61 -0.85
N GLU A 29 2.01 4.25 -0.84
CA GLU A 29 1.12 4.60 0.27
C GLU A 29 1.52 3.90 1.57
N LEU A 30 1.90 2.61 1.53
CA LEU A 30 2.39 1.89 2.71
C LEU A 30 3.71 2.47 3.27
N ASP A 31 4.62 2.93 2.40
CA ASP A 31 5.85 3.62 2.81
C ASP A 31 5.52 4.98 3.47
N ALA A 32 4.55 5.72 2.93
CA ALA A 32 4.07 6.98 3.50
C ALA A 32 3.41 6.79 4.87
N ILE A 33 2.53 5.80 5.03
CA ILE A 33 1.90 5.44 6.31
C ILE A 33 2.98 5.21 7.38
N ASN A 34 3.94 4.33 7.09
CA ASN A 34 5.01 3.99 8.02
C ASN A 34 5.86 5.22 8.38
N LEU A 35 6.18 6.06 7.39
CA LEU A 35 6.95 7.29 7.60
C LEU A 35 6.21 8.25 8.55
N TYR A 36 4.95 8.56 8.26
CA TYR A 36 4.20 9.53 9.05
C TYR A 36 3.91 9.02 10.47
N GLU A 37 3.60 7.74 10.64
CA GLU A 37 3.43 7.14 11.98
C GLU A 37 4.74 7.18 12.78
N GLN A 38 5.90 6.91 12.16
CA GLN A 38 7.21 7.04 12.81
C GLN A 38 7.52 8.49 13.21
N MET A 39 7.30 9.45 12.31
CA MET A 39 7.51 10.87 12.61
C MET A 39 6.57 11.36 13.73
N ALA A 40 5.33 10.87 13.76
CA ALA A 40 4.36 11.17 14.80
C ALA A 40 4.79 10.61 16.17
N ALA A 41 5.40 9.42 16.18
CA ALA A 41 5.95 8.83 17.40
C ALA A 41 7.20 9.56 17.93
N MET A 42 7.96 10.22 17.05
CA MET A 42 9.19 10.94 17.41
C MET A 42 8.96 12.38 17.91
N THR A 43 7.86 13.01 17.49
CA THR A 43 7.62 14.42 17.83
C THR A 43 6.94 14.60 19.19
N GLU A 44 7.43 15.56 19.97
CA GLU A 44 6.79 16.01 21.22
C GLU A 44 5.72 17.09 20.98
N ASN A 45 5.62 17.63 19.75
CA ASN A 45 4.63 18.65 19.43
C ASN A 45 3.28 17.99 19.07
N GLU A 46 2.30 18.16 19.95
CA GLU A 46 0.96 17.55 19.81
C GLU A 46 0.21 17.99 18.55
N ASN A 47 0.41 19.21 18.06
CA ASN A 47 -0.22 19.66 16.82
C ASN A 47 0.38 18.94 15.60
N ILE A 48 1.71 18.78 15.57
CA ILE A 48 2.40 18.07 14.49
C ILE A 48 2.00 16.59 14.52
N LYS A 49 2.00 15.96 15.70
CA LYS A 49 1.57 14.57 15.89
C LYS A 49 0.17 14.35 15.35
N LYS A 50 -0.79 15.23 15.71
CA LYS A 50 -2.17 15.12 15.24
C LYS A 50 -2.28 15.18 13.72
N VAL A 51 -1.60 16.12 13.07
CA VAL A 51 -1.63 16.25 11.60
C VAL A 51 -0.99 15.04 10.93
N LEU A 52 0.17 14.57 11.41
CA LEU A 52 0.84 13.39 10.84
C LEU A 52 -0.02 12.13 10.92
N LEU A 53 -0.72 11.91 12.04
CA LEU A 53 -1.62 10.77 12.20
C LEU A 53 -2.87 10.87 11.33
N ASP A 54 -3.37 12.08 11.07
CA ASP A 54 -4.49 12.31 10.16
C ASP A 54 -4.08 12.03 8.71
N ILE A 55 -2.92 12.53 8.28
CA ILE A 55 -2.34 12.22 6.97
C ILE A 55 -2.12 10.70 6.82
N ALA A 56 -1.49 10.04 7.80
CA ALA A 56 -1.28 8.60 7.76
C ALA A 56 -2.59 7.79 7.64
N LYS A 57 -3.69 8.32 8.18
CA LYS A 57 -5.02 7.71 8.06
C LYS A 57 -5.60 7.92 6.65
N GLU A 58 -5.39 9.08 6.02
CA GLU A 58 -5.77 9.32 4.64
C GLU A 58 -5.03 8.38 3.68
N GLU A 59 -3.72 8.17 3.87
CA GLU A 59 -2.96 7.25 3.01
C GLU A 59 -3.45 5.79 3.11
N LYS A 60 -3.97 5.36 4.27
CA LYS A 60 -4.65 4.04 4.41
C LYS A 60 -5.90 3.94 3.53
N THR A 61 -6.57 5.06 3.27
CA THR A 61 -7.69 5.13 2.33
C THR A 61 -7.18 4.98 0.90
N HIS A 62 -6.09 5.67 0.54
CA HIS A 62 -5.46 5.55 -0.78
C HIS A 62 -4.95 4.13 -1.07
N VAL A 63 -4.42 3.40 -0.07
CA VAL A 63 -4.14 1.95 -0.19
C VAL A 63 -5.40 1.21 -0.64
N GLY A 64 -6.55 1.49 -0.03
CA GLY A 64 -7.83 0.89 -0.41
C GLY A 64 -8.27 1.22 -1.83
N GLU A 65 -8.06 2.46 -2.28
CA GLU A 65 -8.37 2.89 -3.65
C GLU A 65 -7.54 2.13 -4.70
N PHE A 66 -6.21 2.08 -4.52
CA PHE A 66 -5.33 1.34 -5.42
C PHE A 66 -5.61 -0.17 -5.38
N GLN A 67 -5.80 -0.75 -4.20
CA GLN A 67 -6.13 -2.16 -4.05
C GLN A 67 -7.43 -2.50 -4.77
N THR A 68 -8.46 -1.67 -4.65
CA THR A 68 -9.75 -1.88 -5.33
C THR A 68 -9.59 -1.91 -6.85
N LEU A 69 -8.77 -1.02 -7.40
CA LEU A 69 -8.46 -1.03 -8.83
C LEU A 69 -7.63 -2.27 -9.21
N LEU A 70 -6.65 -2.66 -8.39
CA LEU A 70 -5.81 -3.83 -8.66
C LEU A 70 -6.65 -5.11 -8.74
N LEU A 71 -7.63 -5.29 -7.85
CA LEU A 71 -8.51 -6.47 -7.87
C LEU A 71 -9.50 -6.50 -9.04
N LYS A 72 -9.75 -5.34 -9.68
CA LYS A 72 -10.51 -5.31 -10.95
C LYS A 72 -9.66 -5.81 -12.11
N GLU A 73 -8.38 -5.45 -12.13
CA GLU A 73 -7.44 -5.81 -13.20
C GLU A 73 -6.79 -7.20 -13.01
N ASP A 74 -6.69 -7.68 -11.78
CA ASP A 74 -5.92 -8.88 -11.42
C ASP A 74 -6.72 -9.89 -10.59
N LYS A 75 -7.43 -10.79 -11.28
CA LYS A 75 -8.28 -11.81 -10.64
C LYS A 75 -7.51 -12.89 -9.88
N GLU A 76 -6.27 -13.15 -10.25
CA GLU A 76 -5.40 -14.02 -9.47
C GLU A 76 -5.10 -13.38 -8.11
N GLN A 77 -4.73 -12.10 -8.07
CA GLN A 77 -4.49 -11.38 -6.82
C GLN A 77 -5.71 -11.37 -5.89
N GLU A 78 -6.93 -11.28 -6.42
CA GLU A 78 -8.18 -11.36 -5.63
C GLU A 78 -8.33 -12.72 -4.95
N LYS A 79 -8.09 -13.81 -5.70
CA LYS A 79 -8.14 -15.18 -5.18
C LYS A 79 -7.09 -15.41 -4.09
N GLU A 80 -5.84 -15.04 -4.36
CA GLU A 80 -4.73 -15.27 -3.43
C GLU A 80 -4.84 -14.43 -2.14
N LEU A 81 -5.55 -13.29 -2.16
CA LEU A 81 -5.84 -12.55 -0.92
C LEU A 81 -6.81 -13.28 0.00
N GLU A 82 -7.82 -13.98 -0.53
CA GLU A 82 -8.72 -14.79 0.30
C GLU A 82 -7.98 -16.03 0.82
N GLU A 83 -7.19 -16.71 -0.03
CA GLU A 83 -6.38 -17.86 0.41
C GLU A 83 -5.39 -17.46 1.51
N GLY A 84 -4.68 -16.33 1.35
CA GLY A 84 -3.78 -15.83 2.39
C GLY A 84 -4.48 -15.49 3.71
N LYS A 85 -5.74 -15.06 3.67
CA LYS A 85 -6.55 -14.85 4.87
C LYS A 85 -6.91 -16.18 5.55
N GLU A 86 -7.32 -17.18 4.78
CA GLU A 86 -7.59 -18.53 5.29
C GLU A 86 -6.35 -19.16 5.93
N GLU A 87 -5.17 -19.01 5.31
CA GLU A 87 -3.89 -19.50 5.85
C GLU A 87 -3.56 -18.89 7.22
N VAL A 88 -3.77 -17.57 7.39
CA VAL A 88 -3.55 -16.90 8.69
C VAL A 88 -4.54 -17.40 9.74
N GLU A 89 -5.81 -17.57 9.37
CA GLU A 89 -6.83 -18.12 10.28
C GLU A 89 -6.52 -19.57 10.70
N GLU A 90 -5.89 -20.37 9.84
CA GLU A 90 -5.43 -21.71 10.19
C GLU A 90 -4.22 -21.68 11.13
N LEU A 91 -3.23 -20.83 10.86
CA LEU A 91 -2.01 -20.72 11.68
C LEU A 91 -2.26 -20.20 13.10
N LEU A 92 -3.36 -19.46 13.33
CA LEU A 92 -3.71 -18.87 14.62
C LEU A 92 -4.71 -19.71 15.44
N LYS A 93 -5.13 -20.88 14.95
CA LYS A 93 -5.94 -21.86 15.71
C LYS A 93 -5.10 -22.63 16.73
#